data_AF-A0A2G9UUZ3-F1
#
_entry.id   AF-A0A2G9UUZ3-F1
#
_cell.length_a   1.000
_cell.length_b   1.000
_cell.length_c   1.000
_cell.angle_alpha   90.00
_cell.angle_beta   90.00
_cell.angle_gamma   90.00
#
_symmetry.space_group_name_H-M   'P 1'
#
loop_
_entity.id
_entity.type
_entity.pdbx_description
1 polymer ?
#
loop_
_entity_poly.entity_id
_entity_poly.type
_entity_poly.pdbx_seq_one_letter_code
_entity_poly.pdbx_strand_id
1 'polypeptide(L)'
;MIVITHQLLDNIISFYDKFMMSKLYDCLDCKNDGFAHPRDCSKCICPSGFGGALCDKKPPNCGEELVATSDWLPIQRTLDAGEDGEEMDEYKRCTYWIKAPDNVDKSKIEVEIAELPEEFNEDGCIYAGVEIKVNEDKWLTGYS
;
A
#
# COMPACT_ATOMS: atom_id res chain seq x y z
N MET A 1 -3.96 -9.27 8.47
CA MET A 1 -4.17 -7.83 8.17
C MET A 1 -4.13 -7.68 6.66
N ILE A 2 -5.12 -7.00 6.08
CA ILE A 2 -5.16 -6.65 4.66
C ILE A 2 -4.73 -5.20 4.52
N VAL A 3 -3.88 -4.89 3.55
CA VAL A 3 -3.50 -3.52 3.21
C VAL A 3 -4.04 -3.19 1.83
N ILE A 4 -4.87 -2.16 1.73
CA ILE A 4 -5.42 -1.67 0.46
C ILE A 4 -4.84 -0.31 0.18
N THR A 5 -4.30 -0.10 -1.02
CA THR A 5 -3.78 1.20 -1.45
C THR A 5 -4.44 1.63 -2.74
N HIS A 6 -5.06 2.81 -2.73
CA HIS A 6 -5.57 3.48 -3.94
C HIS A 6 -4.48 4.40 -4.43
N GLN A 7 -4.22 4.43 -5.73
CA GLN A 7 -3.15 5.23 -6.32
C GLN A 7 -3.57 5.93 -7.60
N LEU A 8 -2.96 7.08 -7.86
CA LEU A 8 -3.10 7.87 -9.09
C LEU A 8 -1.71 8.22 -9.64
N LEU A 9 -1.57 8.12 -10.97
CA LEU A 9 -0.36 8.10 -11.80
C LEU A 9 0.55 6.91 -11.48
N ASP A 10 0.66 5.91 -12.37
CA ASP A 10 1.26 4.60 -12.03
C ASP A 10 2.65 4.32 -12.63
N ASN A 11 3.57 5.29 -12.62
CA ASN A 11 4.98 5.01 -12.95
C ASN A 11 5.77 4.42 -11.76
N ILE A 12 5.23 3.38 -11.13
CA ILE A 12 5.79 2.82 -9.92
C ILE A 12 6.95 1.87 -10.25
N ILE A 13 8.15 2.22 -9.80
CA ILE A 13 9.28 1.28 -9.73
C ILE A 13 8.93 0.21 -8.70
N SER A 14 9.07 -1.07 -9.08
CA SER A 14 8.73 -2.19 -8.19
C SER A 14 9.57 -2.15 -6.90
N PHE A 15 9.00 -2.65 -5.80
CA PHE A 15 9.75 -2.69 -4.54
C PHE A 15 10.99 -3.60 -4.63
N TYR A 16 10.88 -4.67 -5.43
CA TYR A 16 11.99 -5.57 -5.74
C TYR A 16 13.18 -4.84 -6.40
N ASP A 17 12.93 -3.93 -7.33
CA ASP A 17 14.01 -3.16 -7.98
C ASP A 17 14.77 -2.31 -6.96
N LYS A 18 14.05 -1.68 -6.03
CA LYS A 18 14.64 -0.88 -4.94
C LYS A 18 15.46 -1.77 -4.00
N PHE A 19 14.96 -2.96 -3.69
CA PHE A 19 15.65 -3.93 -2.84
C PHE A 19 16.97 -4.41 -3.46
N MET A 20 16.96 -4.77 -4.75
CA MET A 20 18.15 -5.27 -5.44
C MET A 20 19.32 -4.29 -5.40
N MET A 21 19.05 -2.98 -5.34
CA MET A 21 20.06 -1.93 -5.19
C MET A 21 20.55 -1.73 -3.74
N SER A 22 19.83 -2.25 -2.74
CA SER A 22 20.08 -2.02 -1.30
C SER A 22 20.53 -3.27 -0.54
N LYS A 23 20.67 -4.41 -1.21
CA LYS A 23 20.94 -5.75 -0.62
C LYS A 23 22.19 -5.84 0.30
N LEU A 24 23.03 -4.81 0.35
CA LEU A 24 24.30 -4.80 1.08
C LEU A 24 24.22 -4.16 2.48
N TYR A 25 23.08 -3.62 2.89
CA TYR A 25 22.94 -2.87 4.14
C TYR A 25 21.91 -3.51 5.08
N ASP A 26 22.38 -4.02 6.22
CA ASP A 26 21.56 -4.70 7.24
C ASP A 26 21.88 -4.15 8.64
N CYS A 27 21.53 -2.87 8.85
CA CYS A 27 21.82 -2.16 10.09
C CYS A 27 20.59 -1.83 10.94
N LEU A 28 19.38 -2.19 10.49
CA LEU A 28 18.12 -1.87 11.16
C LEU A 28 17.09 -2.99 10.93
N ASP A 29 16.41 -3.41 12.00
CA ASP A 29 15.37 -4.46 11.96
C ASP A 29 14.04 -3.89 11.43
N CYS A 30 13.90 -3.90 10.10
CA CYS A 30 12.71 -3.43 9.40
C CYS A 30 11.56 -4.46 9.46
N LYS A 31 10.33 -3.97 9.61
CA LYS A 31 9.11 -4.79 9.63
C LYS A 31 8.43 -4.83 8.26
N ASN A 32 7.47 -5.74 8.11
CA ASN A 32 6.66 -5.89 6.90
C ASN A 32 7.53 -5.96 5.62
N ASP A 33 8.62 -6.73 5.67
CA ASP A 33 9.60 -6.89 4.60
C ASP A 33 10.23 -5.57 4.10
N GLY A 34 10.31 -4.55 4.95
CA GLY A 34 11.17 -3.39 4.69
C GLY A 34 12.65 -3.77 4.68
N PHE A 35 13.48 -2.89 4.13
CA PHE A 35 14.94 -3.03 4.19
C PHE A 35 15.59 -1.72 4.63
N ALA A 36 16.77 -1.82 5.26
CA ALA A 36 17.45 -0.67 5.82
C ALA A 36 17.84 0.34 4.72
N HIS A 37 17.67 1.64 5.00
CA HIS A 37 18.03 2.66 4.02
C HIS A 37 19.57 2.72 3.83
N PRO A 38 20.10 2.63 2.59
CA PRO A 38 21.54 2.49 2.30
C PRO A 38 22.46 3.54 2.93
N ARG A 39 21.94 4.74 3.20
CA ARG A 39 22.71 5.89 3.71
C ARG A 39 22.27 6.35 5.09
N ASP A 40 21.25 5.72 5.67
CA ASP A 40 20.59 6.22 6.88
C ASP A 40 20.05 5.05 7.71
N CYS A 41 20.88 4.53 8.61
CA CYS A 41 20.53 3.41 9.48
C CYS A 41 19.48 3.73 10.54
N SER A 42 18.88 4.93 10.53
CA SER A 42 17.76 5.27 11.41
C SER A 42 16.39 5.01 10.78
N LYS A 43 16.33 4.66 9.49
CA LYS A 43 15.08 4.42 8.77
C LYS A 43 15.16 3.26 7.77
N CYS A 44 14.00 2.69 7.50
CA CYS A 44 13.79 1.67 6.50
C CYS A 44 13.18 2.28 5.23
N ILE A 45 13.41 1.61 4.10
CA ILE A 45 12.64 1.76 2.88
C ILE A 45 11.51 0.74 2.94
N CYS A 46 10.27 1.22 2.85
CA CYS A 46 9.07 0.43 3.14
C CYS A 46 8.32 -0.01 1.88
N PRO A 47 7.75 -1.23 1.85
CA PRO A 47 6.85 -1.63 0.78
C PRO A 47 5.63 -0.72 0.68
N SER A 48 4.98 -0.74 -0.49
CA SER A 48 3.74 0.01 -0.73
C SER A 48 2.70 -0.29 0.37
N GLY A 49 2.10 0.76 0.92
CA GLY A 49 1.13 0.67 2.02
C GLY A 49 1.73 0.58 3.43
N PHE A 50 3.06 0.65 3.60
CA PHE A 50 3.73 0.65 4.91
C PHE A 50 4.62 1.89 5.10
N GLY A 51 4.76 2.35 6.34
CA GLY A 51 5.50 3.55 6.68
C GLY A 51 6.01 3.57 8.12
N GLY A 52 6.58 4.70 8.52
CA GLY A 52 7.34 4.81 9.76
C GLY A 52 8.81 4.39 9.59
N ALA A 53 9.63 4.67 10.60
CA ALA A 53 11.06 4.39 10.55
C ALA A 53 11.37 2.89 10.38
N LEU A 54 10.48 2.01 10.87
CA LEU A 54 10.63 0.55 10.81
C LEU A 54 9.59 -0.11 9.89
N CYS A 55 8.83 0.65 9.09
CA CYS A 55 7.75 0.11 8.25
C CYS A 55 6.63 -0.59 9.04
N ASP A 56 6.45 -0.24 10.31
CA ASP A 56 5.51 -0.84 11.26
C ASP A 56 4.22 -0.02 11.42
N LYS A 57 4.06 1.06 10.65
CA LYS A 57 2.92 1.98 10.73
C LYS A 57 2.24 2.13 9.39
N LYS A 58 0.95 2.47 9.42
CA LYS A 58 0.27 3.00 8.24
C LYS A 58 1.00 4.29 7.79
N PRO A 59 1.27 4.48 6.49
CA PRO A 59 1.83 5.73 5.98
C PRO A 59 0.97 6.95 6.38
N PRO A 60 1.56 8.15 6.52
CA PRO A 60 0.84 9.37 6.89
C PRO A 60 0.06 9.98 5.72
N ASN A 61 -0.54 9.15 4.87
CA ASN A 61 -1.42 9.53 3.77
C ASN A 61 -2.90 9.37 4.15
N CYS A 62 -3.81 9.72 3.24
CA CYS A 62 -5.24 9.47 3.40
C CYS A 62 -5.57 7.98 3.57
N GLY A 63 -6.81 7.68 3.95
CA GLY A 63 -7.23 6.33 4.36
C GLY A 63 -7.04 6.10 5.86
N GLU A 64 -7.40 4.91 6.34
CA GLU A 64 -7.66 4.66 7.77
C GLU A 64 -7.23 3.25 8.21
N GLU A 65 -6.96 3.09 9.51
CA GLU A 65 -6.89 1.77 10.13
C GLU A 65 -8.30 1.34 10.55
N LEU A 66 -8.76 0.20 10.02
CA LEU A 66 -10.10 -0.33 10.22
C LEU A 66 -10.01 -1.71 10.86
N VAL A 67 -11.02 -2.05 11.66
CA VAL A 67 -11.22 -3.41 12.18
C VAL A 67 -12.41 -4.01 11.46
N ALA A 68 -12.23 -5.18 10.85
CA ALA A 68 -13.29 -5.86 10.12
C ALA A 68 -14.42 -6.30 11.06
N THR A 69 -15.64 -6.11 10.60
CA THR A 69 -16.88 -6.55 11.27
C THR A 69 -17.59 -7.62 10.43
N SER A 70 -18.67 -8.19 10.95
CA SER A 70 -19.56 -9.07 10.17
C SER A 70 -20.31 -8.32 9.07
N ASP A 71 -20.50 -7.01 9.24
CA ASP A 71 -21.23 -6.17 8.29
C ASP A 71 -20.27 -5.58 7.25
N TRP A 72 -20.76 -5.45 6.01
CA TRP A 72 -20.04 -4.79 4.92
C TRP A 72 -19.90 -3.29 5.21
N LEU A 73 -18.66 -2.80 5.16
CA LEU A 73 -18.34 -1.39 5.25
C LEU A 73 -17.96 -0.87 3.85
N PRO A 74 -18.82 -0.10 3.18
CA PRO A 74 -18.49 0.48 1.89
C PRO A 74 -17.40 1.55 2.05
N ILE A 75 -16.31 1.41 1.29
CA ILE A 75 -15.24 2.39 1.23
C ILE A 75 -15.28 3.04 -0.15
N GLN A 76 -15.63 4.32 -0.20
CA GLN A 76 -15.57 5.11 -1.42
C GLN A 76 -14.43 6.13 -1.32
N ARG A 77 -13.59 6.19 -2.34
CA ARG A 77 -12.56 7.23 -2.46
C ARG A 77 -12.43 7.77 -3.86
N THR A 78 -12.27 9.08 -3.90
CA THR A 78 -11.84 9.84 -5.07
C THR A 78 -10.46 10.40 -4.76
N LEU A 79 -9.52 10.22 -5.69
CA LEU A 79 -8.22 10.85 -5.65
C LEU A 79 -8.22 11.95 -6.71
N ASP A 80 -8.03 13.20 -6.32
CA ASP A 80 -7.98 14.30 -7.27
C ASP A 80 -6.63 14.31 -8.00
N ALA A 81 -6.65 14.36 -9.33
CA ALA A 81 -5.44 14.40 -10.17
C ALA A 81 -4.68 15.74 -10.11
N GLY A 82 -5.12 16.70 -9.29
CA GLY A 82 -4.59 18.07 -9.32
C GLY A 82 -5.18 18.89 -10.46
N GLU A 83 -4.70 20.11 -10.63
CA GLU A 83 -5.11 20.98 -11.75
C GLU A 83 -4.26 20.73 -13.01
N ASP A 84 -4.84 20.95 -14.19
CA ASP A 84 -4.14 20.83 -15.47
C ASP A 84 -2.87 21.69 -15.49
N GLY A 85 -1.70 21.06 -15.61
CA GLY A 85 -0.40 21.73 -15.68
C GLY A 85 0.36 21.79 -14.35
N GLU A 86 -0.17 21.24 -13.25
CA GLU A 86 0.62 20.96 -12.06
C GLU A 86 1.54 19.76 -12.29
N GLU A 87 2.86 19.93 -12.15
CA GLU A 87 3.78 18.80 -12.04
C GLU A 87 3.45 18.04 -10.75
N MET A 88 2.81 16.89 -10.88
CA MET A 88 2.62 15.99 -9.75
C MET A 88 3.95 15.33 -9.40
N ASP A 89 4.69 15.97 -8.49
CA ASP A 89 5.98 15.45 -8.00
C ASP A 89 5.86 14.14 -7.20
N GLU A 90 4.67 13.82 -6.68
CA GLU A 90 4.44 12.63 -5.85
C GLU A 90 3.14 11.88 -6.20
N TYR A 91 3.25 10.54 -6.22
CA TYR A 91 2.13 9.62 -6.32
C TYR A 91 1.12 9.86 -5.19
N LYS A 92 -0.10 10.27 -5.53
CA LYS A 92 -1.18 10.36 -4.54
C LYS A 92 -1.63 8.94 -4.21
N ARG A 93 -1.50 8.57 -2.92
CA ARG A 93 -1.94 7.27 -2.41
C ARG A 93 -2.84 7.43 -1.20
N CYS A 94 -3.94 6.69 -1.13
CA CYS A 94 -4.66 6.45 0.13
C CYS A 94 -4.47 5.01 0.57
N THR A 95 -4.08 4.79 1.82
CA THR A 95 -3.81 3.46 2.36
C THR A 95 -4.79 3.12 3.48
N TYR A 96 -5.34 1.91 3.42
CA TYR A 96 -6.19 1.33 4.45
C TYR A 96 -5.53 0.09 5.04
N TRP A 97 -5.52 -0.02 6.36
CA TRP A 97 -5.10 -1.23 7.06
C TRP A 97 -6.32 -1.86 7.69
N ILE A 98 -6.75 -3.01 7.18
CA ILE A 98 -7.92 -3.74 7.68
C ILE A 98 -7.42 -4.91 8.54
N LYS A 99 -7.69 -4.82 9.83
CA LYS A 99 -7.30 -5.82 10.82
C LYS A 99 -8.46 -6.75 11.14
N ALA A 100 -8.12 -7.99 11.47
CA ALA A 100 -9.09 -8.92 12.02
C ALA A 100 -9.46 -8.47 13.44
N PRO A 101 -10.69 -8.71 13.90
CA PRO A 101 -11.06 -8.46 15.29
C PRO A 101 -10.33 -9.44 16.22
N ASP A 102 -9.66 -8.92 17.25
CA ASP A 102 -8.81 -9.72 18.17
C ASP A 102 -9.58 -10.77 18.98
N ASN A 103 -10.91 -10.65 19.06
CA ASN A 103 -11.79 -11.54 19.82
C ASN A 103 -12.38 -12.69 19.01
N VAL A 104 -11.99 -12.86 17.75
CA VAL A 104 -12.51 -13.92 16.87
C VAL A 104 -11.38 -14.81 16.36
N ASP A 105 -11.31 -16.04 16.87
CA ASP A 105 -10.37 -17.04 16.37
C ASP A 105 -10.66 -17.41 14.92
N LYS A 106 -9.59 -17.52 14.11
CA LYS A 106 -9.66 -17.93 12.69
C LYS A 106 -10.58 -17.05 11.83
N SER A 107 -10.71 -15.77 12.18
CA SER A 107 -11.41 -14.78 11.37
C SER A 107 -10.88 -14.74 9.93
N LYS A 108 -11.78 -14.61 8.96
CA LYS A 108 -11.46 -14.28 7.57
C LYS A 108 -11.95 -12.87 7.28
N ILE A 109 -11.17 -12.12 6.52
CA ILE A 109 -11.55 -10.79 6.06
C ILE A 109 -11.85 -10.92 4.56
N GLU A 110 -13.02 -10.45 4.16
CA GLU A 110 -13.44 -10.40 2.76
C GLU A 110 -13.36 -8.95 2.28
N VAL A 111 -12.89 -8.78 1.04
CA VAL A 111 -12.79 -7.49 0.38
C VAL A 111 -13.28 -7.68 -1.05
N GLU A 112 -14.19 -6.80 -1.47
CA GLU A 112 -14.76 -6.78 -2.80
C GLU A 112 -14.55 -5.40 -3.43
N ILE A 113 -14.07 -5.38 -4.68
CA ILE A 113 -14.02 -4.15 -5.48
C ILE A 113 -15.38 -4.02 -6.16
N ALA A 114 -16.23 -3.16 -5.62
CA ALA A 114 -17.60 -2.99 -6.10
C ALA A 114 -17.68 -2.25 -7.44
N GLU A 115 -16.89 -1.19 -7.60
CA GLU A 115 -16.91 -0.33 -8.79
C GLU A 115 -15.55 0.35 -8.99
N LEU A 116 -15.16 0.52 -10.25
CA LEU A 116 -14.01 1.32 -10.67
C LEU A 116 -14.46 2.26 -11.80
N PRO A 117 -13.94 3.50 -11.85
CA PRO A 117 -14.26 4.45 -12.92
C PRO A 117 -13.76 3.96 -14.28
N GLU A 118 -14.67 3.87 -15.26
CA GLU A 118 -14.38 3.37 -16.61
C GLU A 118 -13.34 4.22 -17.36
N GLU A 119 -13.32 5.53 -17.07
CA GLU A 119 -12.33 6.51 -17.59
C GLU A 119 -10.87 6.09 -17.42
N PHE A 120 -10.57 5.34 -16.37
CA PHE A 120 -9.21 4.91 -16.03
C PHE A 120 -8.97 3.42 -16.26
N ASN A 121 -9.92 2.73 -16.90
CA ASN A 121 -9.85 1.30 -17.16
C ASN A 121 -9.01 1.01 -18.42
N GLU A 122 -7.71 1.28 -18.30
CA GLU A 122 -6.71 1.04 -19.34
C GLU A 122 -5.83 -0.15 -18.96
N ASP A 123 -5.37 -0.90 -19.97
CA ASP A 123 -4.52 -2.07 -19.77
C ASP A 123 -3.28 -1.71 -18.93
N GLY A 124 -3.07 -2.44 -17.85
CA GLY A 124 -1.92 -2.25 -16.96
C GLY A 124 -2.10 -1.17 -15.90
N CYS A 125 -3.30 -0.60 -15.71
CA CYS A 125 -3.58 0.37 -14.63
C CYS A 125 -2.70 1.62 -14.65
N ILE A 126 -2.32 2.09 -15.86
CA ILE A 126 -1.29 3.13 -16.05
C ILE A 126 -1.62 4.50 -15.44
N TYR A 127 -2.91 4.79 -15.24
CA TYR A 127 -3.38 6.08 -14.72
C TYR A 127 -3.79 6.02 -13.25
N ALA A 128 -4.41 4.92 -12.83
CA ALA A 128 -4.88 4.72 -11.48
C ALA A 128 -5.00 3.23 -11.20
N GLY A 129 -4.92 2.86 -9.92
CA GLY A 129 -5.00 1.47 -9.52
C GLY A 129 -5.42 1.27 -8.06
N VAL A 130 -5.83 0.04 -7.77
CA VAL A 130 -6.06 -0.44 -6.40
C VAL A 130 -5.14 -1.63 -6.17
N GLU A 131 -4.21 -1.50 -5.23
CA GLU A 131 -3.34 -2.59 -4.78
C GLU A 131 -3.88 -3.20 -3.50
N ILE A 132 -4.14 -4.51 -3.51
CA ILE A 132 -4.54 -5.27 -2.32
C ILE A 132 -3.37 -6.19 -1.92
N LYS A 133 -2.80 -5.97 -0.73
CA LYS A 133 -1.75 -6.81 -0.15
C LYS A 133 -2.32 -7.67 0.98
N VAL A 134 -2.30 -8.98 0.74
CA VAL A 134 -2.70 -10.00 1.72
C VAL A 134 -1.61 -11.05 1.97
N ASN A 135 -0.64 -11.16 1.07
CA ASN A 135 0.44 -12.15 1.14
C ASN A 135 1.32 -11.93 2.37
N GLU A 136 1.93 -13.00 2.88
CA GLU A 136 2.93 -12.91 3.94
C GLU A 136 4.14 -12.09 3.48
N ASP A 137 4.66 -12.39 2.29
CA ASP A 137 5.66 -11.59 1.59
C ASP A 137 5.04 -10.30 1.05
N LYS A 138 5.46 -9.16 1.61
CA LYS A 138 4.96 -7.82 1.26
C LYS A 138 5.58 -7.25 -0.02
N TRP A 139 6.59 -7.90 -0.58
CA TRP A 139 7.18 -7.50 -1.88
C TRP A 139 6.30 -7.91 -3.05
N LEU A 140 5.48 -8.95 -2.89
CA LEU A 140 4.57 -9.41 -3.93
C LEU A 140 3.42 -8.42 -4.14
N THR A 141 3.04 -8.26 -5.40
CA THR A 141 1.85 -7.55 -5.85
C THR A 141 0.84 -8.58 -6.39
N GLY A 142 -0.45 -8.23 -6.36
CA GLY A 142 -1.52 -9.13 -6.77
C GLY A 142 -1.90 -10.20 -5.74
N TYR A 143 -2.91 -11.00 -6.09
CA TYR A 143 -3.46 -12.09 -5.30
C TYR A 143 -3.18 -13.43 -6.00
N SER A 144 -2.53 -14.37 -5.32
CA SER A 144 -2.16 -15.69 -5.85
C SER A 144 -2.43 -16.80 -4.85
#